data_AF-A0A0A1Q4T7-F1
#
_entry.id   AF-A0A0A1Q4T7-F1
#
_cell.length_a   1.000
_cell.length_b   1.000
_cell.length_c   1.000
_cell.angle_alpha   90.00
_cell.angle_beta   90.00
_cell.angle_gamma   90.00
#
_symmetry.space_group_name_H-M   'P 1'
#
loop_
_entity.id
_entity.type
_entity.pdbx_description
1 polymer ?
#
loop_
_entity_poly.entity_id
_entity_poly.type
_entity_poly.pdbx_seq_one_letter_code
_entity_poly.pdbx_strand_id
1 'polypeptide(L)'
;MLAELRPALALRSEWAVAVGHATRLAAVLPAARADTTTIALAISELGKAFAAYPPAVAQYTADRLMEICRFRPVPAEVHDVAKRRTVDLRIAEAMAERVLEARAAAAEERARRAAEECEEAAARAEGRETPSERRRRVAEETMAMFRGIGRGDGAAGEQPEA
;
A
#
# COMPACT_ATOMS: atom_id res chain seq x y z
N MET A 1 -33.67 20.20 7.19
CA MET A 1 -33.51 21.08 6.01
C MET A 1 -32.09 21.15 5.45
N LEU A 2 -31.10 21.81 6.08
CA LEU A 2 -29.73 21.90 5.51
C LEU A 2 -28.98 20.55 5.45
N ALA A 3 -29.17 19.68 6.45
CA ALA A 3 -28.58 18.34 6.47
C ALA A 3 -29.18 17.41 5.38
N GLU A 4 -30.44 17.62 5.00
CA GLU A 4 -31.13 16.85 3.96
C GLU A 4 -30.79 17.33 2.54
N LEU A 5 -30.40 18.61 2.40
CA LEU A 5 -29.99 19.19 1.12
C LEU A 5 -28.52 18.93 0.78
N ARG A 6 -27.68 18.61 1.78
CA ARG A 6 -26.24 18.38 1.58
C ARG A 6 -25.92 17.24 0.60
N PRO A 7 -26.59 16.07 0.63
CA PRO A 7 -26.38 15.02 -0.37
C PRO A 7 -26.78 15.46 -1.79
N ALA A 8 -27.92 16.15 -1.93
CA ALA A 8 -28.39 16.64 -3.23
C ALA A 8 -27.48 17.72 -3.82
N LEU A 9 -26.90 18.58 -2.98
CA LEU A 9 -25.90 19.57 -3.38
C LEU A 9 -24.57 18.91 -3.76
N ALA A 10 -24.13 17.89 -3.02
CA ALA A 10 -22.94 17.10 -3.35
C ALA A 10 -23.10 16.39 -4.71
N LEU A 11 -24.22 15.70 -4.94
CA LEU A 11 -24.57 15.07 -6.22
C LEU A 11 -24.60 16.08 -7.39
N ARG A 12 -25.15 17.28 -7.16
CA ARG A 12 -25.13 18.36 -8.17
C ARG A 12 -23.71 18.85 -8.46
N SER A 13 -22.83 18.89 -7.46
CA SER A 13 -21.44 19.27 -7.64
C SER A 13 -20.63 18.21 -8.39
N GLU A 14 -20.89 16.93 -8.12
CA GLU A 14 -20.25 15.80 -8.82
C GLU A 14 -20.67 15.72 -10.28
N TRP A 15 -21.97 15.90 -10.55
CA TRP A 15 -22.48 15.99 -11.91
C TRP A 15 -21.91 17.19 -12.66
N ALA A 16 -21.82 18.37 -12.02
CA ALA A 16 -21.24 19.56 -12.64
C ALA A 16 -19.76 19.35 -13.02
N VAL A 17 -18.99 18.69 -12.15
CA VAL A 17 -17.59 18.34 -12.42
C VAL A 17 -17.50 17.32 -13.57
N ALA A 18 -18.32 16.27 -13.54
CA ALA A 18 -18.36 15.25 -14.59
C ALA A 18 -18.71 15.83 -15.97
N VAL A 19 -19.71 16.70 -16.03
CA VAL A 19 -20.08 17.44 -17.25
C VAL A 19 -18.94 18.36 -17.68
N GLY A 20 -18.28 19.05 -16.75
CA GLY A 20 -17.11 19.88 -17.07
C GLY A 20 -16.00 19.11 -17.77
N HIS A 21 -15.69 17.89 -17.32
CA HIS A 21 -14.72 17.02 -17.97
C HIS A 21 -15.18 16.56 -19.36
N ALA A 22 -16.45 16.16 -19.50
CA ALA A 22 -17.04 15.77 -20.77
C ALA A 22 -17.03 16.93 -21.80
N THR A 23 -17.38 18.15 -21.36
CA THR A 23 -17.32 19.36 -22.19
C THR A 23 -15.88 19.65 -22.64
N ARG A 24 -14.90 19.53 -21.74
CA ARG A 24 -13.50 19.79 -22.08
C ARG A 24 -12.97 18.80 -23.11
N LEU A 25 -13.32 17.51 -22.98
CA LEU A 25 -13.02 16.50 -24.00
C LEU A 25 -13.69 16.81 -25.34
N ALA A 26 -14.96 17.21 -25.32
CA ALA A 26 -15.70 17.57 -26.52
C ALA A 26 -15.15 18.83 -27.22
N ALA A 27 -14.51 19.74 -26.47
CA ALA A 27 -13.92 20.98 -27.00
C ALA A 27 -12.54 20.77 -27.63
N VAL A 28 -11.72 19.88 -27.06
CA VAL A 28 -10.33 19.69 -27.51
C VAL A 28 -10.21 18.61 -28.59
N LEU A 29 -11.11 17.62 -28.60
CA LEU A 29 -11.03 16.50 -29.55
C LEU A 29 -11.99 16.72 -30.72
N PRO A 30 -11.52 16.60 -31.98
CA PRO A 30 -12.36 16.81 -33.14
C PRO A 30 -13.52 15.80 -33.17
N ALA A 31 -14.70 16.32 -33.49
CA ALA A 31 -15.84 15.51 -33.91
C ALA A 31 -15.71 15.20 -35.40
N ALA A 32 -15.86 13.94 -35.80
CA ALA A 32 -16.17 13.63 -37.19
C ALA A 32 -17.55 14.25 -37.51
N ARG A 33 -17.58 15.44 -38.11
CA ARG A 33 -18.77 16.21 -38.54
C ARG A 33 -20.01 16.02 -37.64
N ALA A 34 -20.07 16.74 -36.52
CA ALA A 34 -21.21 16.70 -35.60
C ALA A 34 -21.90 18.07 -35.52
N ASP A 35 -23.22 18.08 -35.50
CA ASP A 35 -24.02 19.27 -35.19
C ASP A 35 -24.07 19.53 -33.67
N THR A 36 -24.62 20.68 -33.28
CA THR A 36 -24.70 21.11 -31.88
C THR A 36 -25.47 20.11 -31.01
N THR A 37 -26.55 19.52 -31.53
CA THR A 37 -27.37 18.54 -30.81
C THR A 37 -26.58 17.27 -30.52
N THR A 38 -25.84 16.76 -31.50
CA THR A 38 -24.98 15.59 -31.37
C THR A 38 -23.85 15.85 -30.37
N ILE A 39 -23.31 17.08 -30.34
CA ILE A 39 -22.31 17.47 -29.34
C ILE A 39 -22.92 17.46 -27.92
N ALA A 40 -24.12 18.03 -27.74
CA ALA A 40 -24.79 18.05 -26.44
C ALA A 40 -25.12 16.64 -25.93
N LEU A 41 -25.59 15.74 -26.81
CA LEU A 41 -25.83 14.34 -26.46
C LEU A 41 -24.54 13.62 -26.07
N ALA A 42 -23.46 13.82 -26.84
CA ALA A 42 -22.16 13.24 -26.51
C ALA A 42 -21.63 13.71 -25.15
N ILE A 43 -21.76 15.01 -24.84
CA ILE A 43 -21.38 15.56 -23.54
C ILE A 43 -22.21 14.92 -22.42
N SER A 44 -23.51 14.74 -22.63
CA SER A 44 -24.40 14.11 -21.65
C SER A 44 -24.00 12.66 -21.37
N GLU A 45 -23.77 11.86 -22.40
CA GLU A 45 -23.39 10.45 -22.25
C GLU A 45 -22.00 10.28 -21.62
N LEU A 46 -21.02 11.11 -22.02
CA LEU A 46 -19.72 11.12 -21.37
C LEU A 46 -19.81 11.62 -19.92
N GLY A 47 -20.65 12.63 -19.65
CA GLY A 47 -20.91 13.12 -18.30
C GLY A 47 -21.42 12.03 -17.38
N LYS A 48 -22.35 11.19 -17.87
CA LYS A 48 -22.83 10.00 -17.12
C LYS A 48 -21.70 9.01 -16.83
N ALA A 49 -20.83 8.76 -17.82
CA ALA A 49 -19.70 7.86 -17.64
C ALA A 49 -18.70 8.39 -16.59
N PHE A 50 -18.41 9.69 -16.60
CA PHE A 50 -17.53 10.33 -15.60
C PHE A 50 -18.15 10.36 -14.20
N ALA A 51 -19.47 10.62 -14.10
CA ALA A 51 -20.18 10.68 -12.82
C ALA A 51 -20.21 9.34 -12.06
N ALA A 52 -19.91 8.23 -12.73
CA ALA A 52 -19.77 6.92 -12.10
C ALA A 52 -18.47 6.77 -11.27
N TYR A 53 -17.56 7.74 -11.34
CA TYR A 53 -16.25 7.67 -10.69
C TYR A 53 -15.99 8.86 -9.77
N PRO A 54 -15.16 8.69 -8.72
CA PRO A 54 -14.72 9.80 -7.89
C PRO A 54 -14.07 10.92 -8.72
N PRO A 55 -14.19 12.21 -8.32
CA PRO A 55 -13.68 13.34 -9.09
C PRO A 55 -12.21 13.24 -9.52
N ALA A 56 -11.33 12.73 -8.65
CA ALA A 56 -9.92 12.55 -8.97
C ALA A 56 -9.67 11.51 -10.09
N VAL A 57 -10.47 10.44 -10.12
CA VAL A 57 -10.41 9.42 -11.18
C VAL A 57 -10.98 9.99 -12.47
N ALA A 58 -12.11 10.68 -12.39
CA ALA A 58 -12.73 11.33 -13.55
C ALA A 58 -11.79 12.35 -14.21
N GLN A 59 -11.12 13.19 -13.40
CA GLN A 59 -10.14 14.16 -13.88
C GLN A 59 -8.96 13.47 -14.58
N TYR A 60 -8.34 12.49 -13.95
CA TYR A 60 -7.24 11.72 -14.54
C TYR A 60 -7.67 11.08 -15.87
N THR A 61 -8.85 10.46 -15.90
CA THR A 61 -9.38 9.82 -17.10
C THR A 61 -9.58 10.82 -18.22
N ALA A 62 -10.12 12.01 -17.93
CA ALA A 62 -10.26 13.06 -18.92
C ALA A 62 -8.92 13.54 -19.47
N ASP A 63 -7.93 13.77 -18.61
CA ASP A 63 -6.57 14.16 -19.01
C ASP A 63 -5.92 13.08 -19.89
N ARG A 64 -6.03 11.82 -19.49
CA ARG A 64 -5.45 10.71 -20.21
C ARG A 64 -6.09 10.50 -21.58
N LEU A 65 -7.42 10.62 -21.67
CA LEU A 65 -8.13 10.51 -22.95
C LEU A 65 -7.79 11.66 -23.90
N MET A 66 -7.60 12.88 -23.40
CA MET A 66 -7.12 13.99 -24.24
C MET A 66 -5.72 13.74 -24.81
N GLU A 67 -4.88 12.99 -24.09
CA GLU A 67 -3.52 12.66 -24.53
C GLU A 67 -3.50 11.54 -25.58
N ILE A 68 -4.31 10.50 -25.40
CA ILE A 68 -4.21 9.27 -26.21
C ILE A 68 -5.23 9.19 -27.35
N CYS A 69 -6.37 9.87 -27.24
CA CYS A 69 -7.42 9.82 -28.25
C CYS A 69 -7.21 10.91 -29.30
N ARG A 70 -7.43 10.55 -30.57
CA ARG A 70 -7.42 11.51 -31.70
C ARG A 70 -8.79 12.11 -31.99
N PHE A 71 -9.85 11.45 -31.54
CA PHE A 71 -11.24 11.85 -31.70
C PHE A 71 -11.96 11.74 -30.37
N ARG A 72 -13.15 12.34 -30.27
CA ARG A 72 -13.96 12.26 -29.05
C ARG A 72 -14.21 10.79 -28.66
N PRO A 73 -13.92 10.40 -27.41
CA PRO A 73 -14.09 9.03 -26.97
C PRO A 73 -15.56 8.66 -26.80
N VAL A 74 -15.83 7.36 -26.77
CA VAL A 74 -17.14 6.81 -26.36
C VAL A 74 -17.14 6.48 -24.87
N PRO A 75 -18.32 6.34 -24.23
CA PRO A 75 -18.42 6.01 -22.80
C PRO A 75 -17.61 4.78 -22.36
N ALA A 76 -17.48 3.76 -23.21
CA ALA A 76 -16.69 2.56 -22.90
C ALA A 76 -15.21 2.88 -22.65
N GLU A 77 -14.61 3.77 -23.44
CA GLU A 77 -13.20 4.16 -23.27
C GLU A 77 -12.98 4.94 -21.97
N VAL A 78 -13.96 5.75 -21.55
CA VAL A 78 -13.95 6.40 -20.22
C VAL A 78 -13.91 5.35 -19.12
N HIS A 79 -14.78 4.34 -19.20
CA HIS A 79 -14.83 3.28 -18.19
C HIS A 79 -13.53 2.48 -18.14
N ASP A 80 -12.92 2.16 -19.28
CA ASP A 80 -11.69 1.38 -19.33
C ASP A 80 -10.52 2.11 -18.66
N VAL A 81 -10.33 3.39 -18.98
CA VAL A 81 -9.26 4.21 -18.38
C VAL A 81 -9.53 4.44 -16.89
N ALA A 82 -10.77 4.73 -16.51
CA ALA A 82 -11.15 4.97 -15.11
C ALA A 82 -11.01 3.71 -14.24
N LYS A 83 -11.38 2.53 -14.76
CA LYS A 83 -11.19 1.24 -14.07
C LYS A 83 -9.72 0.96 -13.82
N ARG A 84 -8.86 1.13 -14.84
CA ARG A 84 -7.40 0.96 -14.69
C ARG A 84 -6.85 1.89 -13.61
N ARG A 85 -7.21 3.18 -13.65
CA ARG A 85 -6.77 4.14 -12.64
C ARG A 85 -7.24 3.77 -11.23
N THR A 86 -8.47 3.28 -11.10
CA THR A 86 -9.01 2.83 -9.80
C THR A 86 -8.22 1.65 -9.25
N VAL A 87 -7.82 0.70 -10.11
CA VAL A 87 -6.96 -0.43 -9.71
C VAL A 87 -5.57 0.06 -9.29
N ASP A 88 -4.94 0.96 -10.06
CA ASP A 88 -3.62 1.51 -9.74
C ASP A 88 -3.61 2.21 -8.37
N LEU A 89 -4.66 2.98 -8.07
CA LEU A 89 -4.80 3.65 -6.78
C LEU A 89 -4.94 2.67 -5.61
N ARG A 90 -5.71 1.59 -5.78
CA ARG A 90 -5.82 0.52 -4.77
C ARG A 90 -4.50 -0.18 -4.52
N ILE A 91 -3.73 -0.43 -5.57
CA ILE A 91 -2.38 -1.02 -5.44
C ILE A 91 -1.47 -0.04 -4.69
N ALA A 92 -1.48 1.25 -5.06
CA ALA A 92 -0.67 2.27 -4.41
C ALA A 92 -1.02 2.42 -2.91
N GLU A 93 -2.30 2.36 -2.56
CA GLU A 93 -2.79 2.38 -1.17
C GLU A 93 -2.27 1.18 -0.38
N ALA A 94 -2.43 -0.04 -0.92
CA ALA A 94 -1.91 -1.25 -0.27
C ALA A 94 -0.37 -1.21 -0.12
N MET A 95 0.35 -0.64 -1.08
CA MET A 95 1.80 -0.44 -0.97
C MET A 95 2.15 0.58 0.11
N ALA A 96 1.40 1.69 0.21
CA ALA A 96 1.62 2.71 1.22
C ALA A 96 1.41 2.15 2.64
N GLU A 97 0.36 1.36 2.84
CA GLU A 97 0.08 0.69 4.12
C GLU A 97 1.24 -0.22 4.54
N ARG A 98 1.71 -1.08 3.64
CA ARG A 98 2.87 -1.96 3.90
C ARG A 98 4.14 -1.19 4.24
N VAL A 99 4.36 -0.02 3.63
CA VAL A 99 5.50 0.83 3.95
C VAL A 99 5.37 1.44 5.34
N LEU A 100 4.17 1.84 5.75
CA LEU A 100 3.92 2.37 7.09
C LEU A 100 4.12 1.29 8.16
N GLU A 101 3.62 0.07 7.93
CA GLU A 101 3.85 -1.08 8.81
C GLU A 101 5.33 -1.42 8.95
N ALA A 102 6.07 -1.48 7.83
CA ALA A 102 7.50 -1.74 7.85
C ALA A 102 8.27 -0.66 8.62
N ARG A 103 7.85 0.60 8.51
CA ARG A 103 8.46 1.71 9.26
C ARG A 103 8.15 1.63 10.75
N ALA A 104 6.94 1.24 11.13
CA ALA A 104 6.55 1.04 12.52
C ALA A 104 7.37 -0.10 13.14
N ALA A 105 7.44 -1.26 12.47
CA ALA A 105 8.24 -2.40 12.93
C ALA A 105 9.73 -2.05 13.07
N ALA A 106 10.29 -1.30 12.11
CA ALA A 106 11.66 -0.83 12.19
C ALA A 106 11.90 0.22 13.30
N ALA A 107 10.86 0.97 13.71
CA ALA A 107 10.95 1.87 14.85
C ALA A 107 10.90 1.10 16.19
N GLU A 108 10.01 0.11 16.30
CA GLU A 108 9.92 -0.77 17.47
C GLU A 108 11.22 -1.56 17.68
N GLU A 109 11.78 -2.13 16.62
CA GLU A 109 13.05 -2.86 16.70
C GLU A 109 14.21 -1.95 17.14
N ARG A 110 14.24 -0.69 16.66
CA ARG A 110 15.24 0.29 17.12
C ARG A 110 15.04 0.65 18.59
N ALA A 111 13.81 0.83 19.04
CA ALA A 111 13.50 1.11 20.44
C ALA A 111 13.91 -0.06 21.35
N ARG A 112 13.65 -1.30 20.91
CA ARG A 112 14.06 -2.51 21.61
C ARG A 112 15.58 -2.61 21.74
N ARG A 113 16.32 -2.41 20.64
CA ARG A 113 17.80 -2.41 20.68
C ARG A 113 18.35 -1.33 21.59
N ALA A 114 17.81 -0.13 21.54
CA ALA A 114 18.23 0.94 22.44
C ALA A 114 17.96 0.60 23.92
N ALA A 115 16.84 -0.04 24.24
CA ALA A 115 16.54 -0.50 25.60
C ALA A 115 17.52 -1.60 26.06
N GLU A 116 17.82 -2.58 25.19
CA GLU A 116 18.81 -3.63 25.47
C GLU A 116 20.22 -3.03 25.69
N GLU A 117 20.63 -2.06 24.87
CA GLU A 117 21.89 -1.32 25.03
C GLU A 117 21.95 -0.53 26.35
N CYS A 118 20.84 0.12 26.74
CA CYS A 118 20.74 0.82 28.03
C CYS A 118 20.84 -0.15 29.22
N GLU A 119 20.19 -1.31 29.15
CA GLU A 119 20.27 -2.34 30.19
C GLU A 119 21.69 -2.91 30.32
N GLU A 120 22.36 -3.18 29.19
CA GLU A 120 23.76 -3.59 29.20
C GLU A 120 24.68 -2.52 29.80
N ALA A 121 24.48 -1.25 29.43
CA ALA A 121 25.26 -0.14 29.98
C ALA A 121 25.06 0.01 31.50
N ALA A 122 23.81 -0.12 31.98
CA ALA A 122 23.50 -0.09 33.41
C ALA A 122 24.15 -1.25 34.17
N ALA A 123 24.07 -2.47 33.65
CA ALA A 123 24.70 -3.64 34.26
C ALA A 123 26.23 -3.47 34.37
N ARG A 124 26.89 -2.97 33.31
CA ARG A 124 28.34 -2.67 33.33
C ARG A 124 28.70 -1.61 34.37
N ALA A 125 27.92 -0.52 34.44
CA ALA A 125 28.16 0.56 35.39
C ALA A 125 28.03 0.10 36.85
N GLU A 126 27.10 -0.82 37.12
CA GLU A 126 26.89 -1.40 38.45
C GLU A 126 27.84 -2.57 38.77
N GLY A 127 28.75 -2.93 37.85
CA GLY A 127 29.65 -4.07 38.01
C GLY A 127 28.93 -5.42 38.07
N ARG A 128 27.68 -5.49 37.58
CA ARG A 128 26.87 -6.71 37.52
C ARG A 128 27.09 -7.43 36.19
N GLU A 129 26.89 -8.74 36.20
CA GLU A 129 26.91 -9.54 34.96
C GLU A 129 25.90 -8.99 33.95
N THR A 130 26.39 -8.69 32.75
CA THR A 130 25.56 -8.15 31.68
C THR A 130 24.60 -9.20 31.11
N PRO A 131 23.44 -8.80 30.57
CA PRO A 131 22.55 -9.71 29.86
C PRO A 131 23.24 -10.52 28.75
N SER A 132 24.20 -9.94 28.02
CA SER A 132 24.98 -10.62 26.98
C SER A 132 25.95 -11.66 27.52
N GLU A 133 26.68 -11.35 28.60
CA GLU A 133 27.54 -12.32 29.29
C GLU A 133 26.73 -13.50 29.81
N ARG A 134 25.57 -13.24 30.42
CA ARG A 134 24.66 -14.26 30.92
C ARG A 134 24.16 -15.17 29.79
N ARG A 135 23.72 -14.59 28.67
CA ARG A 135 23.28 -15.36 27.49
C ARG A 135 24.41 -16.24 26.96
N ARG A 136 25.63 -15.73 26.92
CA ARG A 136 26.81 -16.49 26.51
C ARG A 136 27.10 -17.66 27.45
N ARG A 137 27.09 -17.42 28.77
CA ARG A 137 27.27 -18.49 29.77
C ARG A 137 26.23 -19.58 29.61
N VAL A 138 24.94 -19.22 29.51
CA VAL A 138 23.84 -20.19 29.32
C VAL A 138 24.01 -20.98 28.01
N ALA A 139 24.42 -20.32 26.92
CA ALA A 139 24.67 -21.00 25.65
C ALA A 139 25.86 -21.98 25.74
N GLU A 140 26.94 -21.58 26.41
CA GLU A 140 28.11 -22.44 26.64
C GLU A 140 27.76 -23.65 27.52
N GLU A 141 26.97 -23.45 28.59
CA GLU A 141 26.44 -24.51 29.45
C GLU A 141 25.53 -25.47 28.67
N THR A 142 24.62 -24.94 27.85
CA THR A 142 23.72 -25.74 27.01
C THR A 142 24.50 -26.58 26.01
N MET A 143 25.47 -25.97 25.32
CA MET A 143 26.35 -26.66 24.37
C MET A 143 27.27 -27.69 25.05
N ALA A 144 27.64 -27.47 26.31
CA ALA A 144 28.38 -28.45 27.10
C ALA A 144 27.51 -29.65 27.47
N MET A 145 26.25 -29.44 27.86
CA MET A 145 25.29 -30.54 28.11
C MET A 145 25.07 -31.40 26.86
N PHE A 146 24.83 -30.79 25.70
CA PHE A 146 24.66 -31.53 24.44
C PHE A 146 25.92 -32.34 24.05
N ARG A 147 27.12 -31.81 24.32
CA ARG A 147 28.37 -32.55 24.09
C ARG A 147 28.62 -33.67 25.11
N GLY A 148 28.12 -33.52 26.34
CA GLY A 148 28.20 -34.55 27.38
C GLY A 148 27.27 -35.74 27.12
N ILE A 149 26.09 -35.51 26.56
CA ILE A 149 25.12 -36.57 26.21
C ILE A 149 25.62 -37.46 25.06
N GLY A 150 26.47 -36.94 24.16
CA GLY A 150 27.09 -37.73 23.07
C GLY A 150 28.36 -38.49 23.44
N ARG A 151 28.82 -38.43 24.71
CA ARG A 151 30.10 -38.98 25.17
C ARG A 151 29.95 -39.93 26.37
N GLY A 152 28.85 -40.67 26.44
CA GLY A 152 28.65 -41.70 27.44
C GLY A 152 27.67 -42.73 26.90
N ASP A 153 28.20 -43.72 26.17
CA ASP A 153 27.69 -45.10 26.05
C ASP A 153 28.38 -45.84 24.88
N GLY A 154 29.72 -45.92 24.92
CA GLY A 154 30.48 -46.61 23.86
C GLY A 154 31.90 -47.04 24.20
N ALA A 155 32.28 -47.08 25.48
CA ALA A 155 33.61 -47.53 25.89
C ALA A 155 33.54 -48.35 27.20
N ALA A 156 32.94 -49.53 27.11
CA ALA A 156 33.14 -50.58 28.10
C ALA A 156 33.10 -51.93 27.37
N GLY A 157 34.27 -52.41 26.96
CA GLY A 157 34.39 -53.65 26.20
C GLY A 157 35.83 -54.03 25.85
N GLU A 158 36.80 -53.75 26.73
CA GLU A 158 38.06 -54.51 26.70
C GLU A 158 37.93 -55.66 27.70
N GLN A 159 37.67 -56.85 27.15
CA GLN A 159 37.86 -58.12 27.86
C GLN A 159 39.34 -58.50 27.80
N PRO A 160 39.96 -58.96 28.90
CA PRO A 160 41.25 -59.62 28.84
C PRO A 160 41.04 -61.15 28.76
N GLU A 161 41.40 -61.75 27.64
CA GLU A 161 41.76 -63.18 27.49
C GLU A 161 42.88 -63.24 26.43
N ALA A 162 43.98 -63.97 26.55
CA ALA A 162 44.48 -64.96 27.51
C ALA A 162 46.02 -64.95 27.45
#